data_AF-A0AAE2JGT7-F1
#
_entry.id   AF-A0AAE2JGT7-F1
#
_cell.length_a   1.000
_cell.length_b   1.000
_cell.length_c   1.000
_cell.angle_alpha   90.00
_cell.angle_beta   90.00
_cell.angle_gamma   90.00
#
_symmetry.space_group_name_H-M   'P 1'
#
loop_
_entity.id
_entity.type
_entity.pdbx_description
1 polymer ?
#
loop_
_entity_poly.entity_id
_entity_poly.type
_entity_poly.pdbx_seq_one_letter_code
_entity_poly.pdbx_strand_id
1 'polypeptide(L)'
;MFENGQRPLFKGATRVPRLAGVPRTVALVIFMISATLFMTLHMWSLLVFAVLWSIAAALTKYDDRMFRILSLWLQTKFRNAHDTPFKQWSGSSYSPVDYKKKELK
;
A
#
# COMPACT_ATOMS: atom_id res chain seq x y z
N MET A 1 20.40 12.28 -19.74
CA MET A 1 20.83 13.53 -19.11
C MET A 1 20.62 13.38 -17.61
N PHE A 2 21.69 13.32 -16.83
CA PHE A 2 21.64 13.13 -15.38
C PHE A 2 21.53 14.52 -14.73
N GLU A 3 20.56 14.71 -13.84
CA GLU A 3 20.54 15.86 -12.91
C GLU A 3 20.92 15.34 -11.52
N ASN A 4 21.95 15.94 -10.91
CA ASN A 4 22.34 15.72 -9.50
C ASN A 4 22.44 14.24 -9.08
N GLY A 5 23.02 13.38 -9.92
CA GLY A 5 23.21 11.95 -9.63
C GLY A 5 21.93 11.10 -9.62
N GLN A 6 20.76 11.71 -9.87
CA GLN A 6 19.49 10.99 -9.98
C GLN A 6 19.19 10.63 -11.44
N ARG A 7 18.46 9.53 -11.62
CA ARG A 7 17.95 9.02 -12.90
C ARG A 7 16.45 9.34 -13.04
N PRO A 8 16.04 10.62 -13.14
CA PRO A 8 14.63 11.02 -13.09
C PRO A 8 13.81 10.39 -14.23
N LEU A 9 14.46 10.23 -15.40
CA LEU A 9 13.84 9.63 -16.58
C LEU A 9 13.43 8.17 -16.35
N PHE A 10 14.25 7.38 -15.66
CA PHE A 10 13.95 5.98 -15.32
C PHE A 10 12.96 5.85 -14.16
N LYS A 11 12.90 6.83 -13.27
CA LYS A 11 11.88 6.91 -12.20
C LYS A 11 10.48 7.16 -12.78
N GLY A 12 10.38 8.01 -13.80
CA GLY A 12 9.14 8.23 -14.55
C GLY A 12 8.60 6.96 -15.21
N ALA A 13 9.47 6.15 -15.82
CA ALA A 13 9.10 4.91 -16.50
C ALA A 13 8.59 3.80 -15.54
N THR A 14 8.94 3.86 -14.25
CA THR A 14 8.57 2.85 -13.25
C THR A 14 7.63 3.38 -12.16
N ARG A 15 7.08 4.58 -12.36
CA ARG A 15 6.11 5.17 -11.42
C ARG A 15 4.81 4.38 -11.45
N VAL A 16 4.15 4.28 -10.31
CA VAL A 16 2.83 3.67 -10.23
C VAL A 16 1.82 4.60 -10.94
N PRO A 17 0.88 4.08 -11.74
CA PRO A 17 -0.16 4.91 -12.33
C PRO A 17 -1.00 5.58 -11.24
N ARG A 18 -1.11 6.91 -11.29
CA ARG A 18 -1.86 7.75 -10.33
C ARG A 18 -3.01 8.47 -11.01
N LEU A 19 -4.12 8.60 -10.29
CA LEU A 19 -5.28 9.39 -10.65
C LEU A 19 -5.48 10.44 -9.53
N ALA A 20 -5.47 11.73 -9.88
CA ALA A 20 -5.67 12.84 -8.95
C ALA A 20 -4.87 12.72 -7.63
N GLY A 21 -3.58 12.36 -7.73
CA GLY A 21 -2.66 12.25 -6.59
C GLY A 21 -2.63 10.88 -5.89
N VAL A 22 -3.59 10.00 -6.18
CA VAL A 22 -3.72 8.67 -5.53
C VAL A 22 -3.39 7.54 -6.53
N PRO A 23 -2.68 6.47 -6.12
CA PRO A 23 -2.45 5.28 -6.93
C PRO A 23 -3.76 4.66 -7.41
N ARG A 24 -3.83 4.26 -8.69
CA ARG A 24 -5.05 3.76 -9.33
C ARG A 24 -5.69 2.59 -8.59
N THR A 25 -4.87 1.66 -8.09
CA THR A 25 -5.35 0.49 -7.32
C THR A 25 -6.07 0.92 -6.05
N VAL A 26 -5.54 1.91 -5.34
CA VAL A 26 -6.13 2.44 -4.09
C VAL A 26 -7.39 3.25 -4.39
N ALA A 27 -7.35 4.07 -5.44
CA ALA A 27 -8.54 4.83 -5.88
C ALA A 27 -9.72 3.90 -6.20
N LEU A 28 -9.48 2.77 -6.87
CA LEU A 28 -10.50 1.75 -7.14
C LEU A 28 -11.04 1.13 -5.85
N VAL A 29 -10.18 0.79 -4.90
CA VAL A 29 -10.61 0.23 -3.61
C VAL A 29 -11.48 1.23 -2.83
N ILE A 30 -11.08 2.50 -2.76
CA ILE A 30 -11.88 3.56 -2.12
C ILE A 30 -13.24 3.69 -2.80
N PHE A 31 -13.27 3.64 -4.14
CA PHE A 31 -14.51 3.69 -4.91
C PHE A 31 -15.40 2.48 -4.64
N MET A 32 -14.85 1.26 -4.59
CA MET A 32 -15.60 0.05 -4.26
C MET A 32 -16.20 0.10 -2.84
N ILE A 33 -15.41 0.55 -1.85
CA ILE A 33 -15.87 0.69 -0.46
C ILE A 33 -16.99 1.72 -0.37
N SER A 34 -16.82 2.89 -0.99
CA SER A 34 -17.83 3.94 -1.00
C SER A 34 -19.09 3.52 -1.76
N ALA A 35 -18.96 2.89 -2.93
CA ALA A 35 -20.10 2.37 -3.68
C ALA A 35 -20.89 1.32 -2.89
N THR A 36 -20.20 0.45 -2.15
CA THR A 36 -20.87 -0.54 -1.28
C THR A 36 -21.58 0.15 -0.11
N LEU A 37 -20.93 1.11 0.55
CA LEU A 37 -21.52 1.89 1.64
C LEU A 37 -22.66 2.79 1.17
N PHE A 38 -22.70 3.16 -0.10
CA PHE A 38 -23.79 3.95 -0.66
C PHE A 38 -25.13 3.21 -0.57
N MET A 39 -25.13 1.89 -0.70
CA MET A 39 -26.34 1.07 -0.58
C MET A 39 -26.95 1.09 0.84
N THR A 40 -26.14 1.34 1.86
CA THR A 40 -26.58 1.36 3.26
C THR A 40 -26.73 2.78 3.80
N LEU A 41 -25.71 3.61 3.63
CA LEU A 41 -25.59 4.95 4.19
C LEU A 41 -26.07 6.06 3.22
N HIS A 42 -26.41 5.72 1.97
CA HIS A 42 -26.88 6.66 0.95
C HIS A 42 -25.89 7.84 0.78
N MET A 43 -26.34 9.08 1.02
CA MET A 43 -25.53 10.28 0.84
C MET A 43 -24.35 10.40 1.82
N TRP A 44 -24.42 9.77 2.99
CA TRP A 44 -23.31 9.79 3.95
C TRP A 44 -22.06 9.05 3.42
N SER A 45 -22.24 8.13 2.46
CA SER A 45 -21.10 7.46 1.81
C SER A 45 -20.19 8.43 1.05
N LEU A 46 -20.71 9.57 0.57
CA LEU A 46 -19.90 10.58 -0.11
C LEU A 46 -18.93 11.27 0.85
N LEU A 47 -19.33 11.48 2.11
CA LEU A 47 -18.43 11.99 3.15
C LEU A 47 -17.32 10.97 3.44
N VAL A 48 -17.67 9.68 3.54
CA VAL A 48 -16.68 8.61 3.72
C VAL A 48 -15.69 8.58 2.55
N PHE A 49 -16.16 8.73 1.31
CA PHE A 49 -15.31 8.84 0.13
C PHE A 49 -14.32 10.01 0.24
N ALA A 50 -14.81 11.21 0.57
CA ALA A 50 -13.97 12.40 0.69
C ALA A 50 -12.90 12.24 1.78
N VAL A 51 -13.25 11.65 2.93
CA VAL A 51 -12.32 11.37 4.02
C VAL A 51 -11.26 10.35 3.60
N LEU A 52 -11.67 9.22 3.02
CA LEU A 52 -10.73 8.20 2.56
C LEU A 52 -9.80 8.72 1.46
N TRP A 53 -10.33 9.53 0.55
CA TRP A 53 -9.55 10.14 -0.53
C TRP A 53 -8.51 11.13 0.02
N SER A 54 -8.90 11.99 0.97
CA SER A 54 -7.97 12.97 1.55
C SER A 54 -6.85 12.31 2.34
N ILE A 55 -7.15 11.25 3.12
CA ILE A 55 -6.14 10.43 3.80
C ILE A 55 -5.20 9.80 2.77
N ALA A 56 -5.75 9.19 1.71
CA ALA A 56 -4.93 8.54 0.69
C ALA A 56 -4.01 9.53 -0.02
N ALA A 57 -4.52 10.71 -0.39
CA ALA A 57 -3.76 11.78 -1.01
C ALA A 57 -2.66 12.34 -0.08
N ALA A 58 -2.95 12.44 1.23
CA ALA A 58 -1.96 12.87 2.21
C ALA A 58 -0.81 11.86 2.35
N LEU A 59 -1.10 10.55 2.40
CA LEU A 59 -0.08 9.50 2.45
C LEU A 59 0.81 9.50 1.20
N THR A 60 0.22 9.70 0.02
CA THR A 60 0.94 9.61 -1.26
C THR A 60 1.56 10.91 -1.72
N LYS A 61 1.48 11.97 -0.91
CA LYS A 61 2.12 13.25 -1.18
C LYS A 61 3.64 13.14 -1.28
N TYR A 62 4.26 12.30 -0.45
CA TYR A 62 5.72 12.17 -0.36
C TYR A 62 6.27 10.96 -1.13
N ASP A 63 5.53 9.84 -1.16
CA ASP A 63 5.94 8.63 -1.88
C ASP A 63 4.76 7.96 -2.58
N ASP A 64 4.90 7.76 -3.89
CA ASP A 64 3.92 7.10 -4.75
C ASP A 64 3.68 5.62 -4.36
N ARG A 65 4.66 5.01 -3.68
CA ARG A 65 4.63 3.60 -3.24
C ARG A 65 4.34 3.46 -1.75
N MET A 66 3.90 4.52 -1.06
CA MET A 66 3.63 4.52 0.39
C MET A 66 2.74 3.35 0.83
N PHE A 67 1.67 3.06 0.08
CA PHE A 67 0.77 1.94 0.40
C PHE A 67 1.43 0.56 0.33
N ARG A 68 2.44 0.37 -0.53
CA ARG A 68 3.23 -0.86 -0.57
C ARG A 68 4.13 -0.97 0.66
N ILE A 69 4.71 0.15 1.11
CA ILE A 69 5.53 0.19 2.32
C ILE A 69 4.65 -0.10 3.55
N LEU A 70 3.46 0.51 3.61
CA LEU A 70 2.49 0.26 4.67
C LEU A 70 2.05 -1.21 4.73
N SER A 71 1.78 -1.83 3.58
CA SER A 71 1.41 -3.25 3.55
C SER A 71 2.56 -4.17 3.93
N LEU A 72 3.81 -3.82 3.59
CA LEU A 72 5.00 -4.54 4.07
C LEU A 72 5.19 -4.39 5.57
N TRP A 73 5.01 -3.17 6.10
CA TRP A 73 5.09 -2.90 7.53
C TRP A 73 4.03 -3.69 8.31
N LEU A 74 2.78 -3.73 7.83
CA LEU A 74 1.74 -4.55 8.44
C LEU A 74 2.12 -6.05 8.42
N GLN A 75 2.70 -6.54 7.34
CA GLN A 75 3.13 -7.93 7.26
C GLN A 75 4.27 -8.26 8.23
N THR A 76 5.26 -7.40 8.35
CA THR A 76 6.46 -7.67 9.17
C THR A 76 6.24 -7.38 10.66
N LYS A 77 5.50 -6.32 11.00
CA LYS A 77 5.27 -5.90 12.39
C LYS A 77 4.01 -6.46 13.01
N PHE A 78 2.95 -6.69 12.23
CA PHE A 78 1.73 -7.27 12.75
C PHE A 78 1.73 -8.79 12.52
N ARG A 79 1.63 -9.24 11.27
CA ARG A 79 1.43 -10.67 10.97
C ARG A 79 2.60 -11.54 11.45
N ASN A 80 3.83 -11.17 11.11
CA ASN A 80 4.99 -11.96 11.51
C ASN A 80 5.28 -11.91 13.02
N ALA A 81 4.84 -10.88 13.73
CA ALA A 81 4.99 -10.79 15.19
C ALA A 81 4.04 -11.73 15.95
N HIS A 82 2.90 -12.08 15.34
CA HIS A 82 1.94 -13.01 15.92
C HIS A 82 2.24 -14.48 15.58
N ASP A 83 2.73 -14.76 14.37
CA ASP A 83 2.86 -16.13 13.85
C ASP A 83 4.22 -16.80 14.11
N THR A 84 5.27 -16.06 14.53
CA THR A 84 6.62 -16.64 14.64
C THR A 84 6.97 -17.15 16.04
N PRO A 85 7.64 -18.31 16.13
CA PRO A 85 8.15 -18.85 17.40
C PRO A 85 9.31 -18.02 17.96
N PHE A 86 10.01 -17.24 17.14
CA PHE A 86 11.16 -16.39 17.52
C PHE A 86 10.76 -15.00 18.03
N LYS A 87 9.67 -14.91 18.81
CA LYS A 87 9.05 -13.66 19.29
C LYS A 87 10.02 -12.76 20.08
N GLN A 88 11.06 -13.36 20.66
CA GLN A 88 12.08 -12.69 21.48
C GLN A 88 13.02 -11.79 20.66
N TRP A 89 13.23 -12.09 19.37
CA TRP A 89 14.23 -11.37 18.57
C TRP A 89 13.66 -10.16 17.80
N SER A 90 12.33 -10.06 17.64
CA SER A 90 11.61 -8.93 16.99
C SER A 90 12.09 -8.55 15.57
N GLY A 91 13.00 -9.34 14.99
CA GLY A 91 13.53 -9.19 13.64
C GLY A 91 12.69 -9.95 12.63
N SER A 92 12.13 -9.24 11.66
CA SER A 92 11.41 -9.83 10.53
C SER A 92 11.97 -9.25 9.23
N SER A 93 12.38 -10.13 8.32
CA SER A 93 12.81 -9.75 6.97
C SER A 93 11.80 -10.29 5.97
N TYR A 94 11.34 -9.43 5.05
CA TYR A 94 10.45 -9.84 3.98
C TYR A 94 11.26 -10.47 2.85
N SER A 95 10.99 -11.74 2.53
CA SER A 95 11.50 -12.38 1.31
C SER A 95 10.41 -12.37 0.23
N PRO A 96 10.76 -12.08 -1.04
CA PRO A 96 9.85 -12.29 -2.17
C PRO A 96 9.53 -13.76 -2.40
N VAL A 97 10.36 -14.67 -1.90
CA VAL A 97 10.22 -16.12 -2.07
C VAL A 97 9.45 -16.68 -0.88
N ASP A 98 8.38 -17.42 -1.16
CA ASP A 98 7.65 -18.14 -0.13
C ASP A 98 8.41 -19.42 0.25
N TYR A 99 8.82 -19.50 1.50
CA TYR A 99 9.53 -20.66 2.06
C TYR A 99 8.60 -21.62 2.82
N LYS A 100 7.29 -21.35 2.93
CA LYS A 100 6.34 -22.23 3.64
C LYS A 100 6.16 -23.60 2.99
N LYS A 101 6.49 -23.75 1.71
CA LYS A 101 6.41 -25.02 0.96
C LYS A 101 7.72 -25.28 0.21
N LYS A 102 8.69 -25.82 0.92
CA LYS A 102 9.68 -26.70 0.29
C LYS A 102 9.64 -28.02 1.02
N GLU A 103 8.74 -28.90 0.58
CA GLU A 103 9.00 -30.32 0.79
C GLU A 103 10.24 -30.63 -0.03
N LEU A 104 11.34 -30.88 0.68
CA LEU A 104 12.56 -31.41 0.09
C LEU A 104 12.17 -32.74 -0.55
N LYS A 105 12.10 -32.76 -1.89
CA LYS A 105 12.17 -34.00 -2.65
C LYS A 105 13.60 -34.53 -2.60
#